data_AF-A0A7X1XYG8-F1
#
_entry.id   AF-A0A7X1XYG8-F1
#
_cell.length_a   1.000
_cell.length_b   1.000
_cell.length_c   1.000
_cell.angle_alpha   90.00
_cell.angle_beta   90.00
_cell.angle_gamma   90.00
#
_symmetry.space_group_name_H-M   'P 1'
#
loop_
_entity.id
_entity.type
_entity.pdbx_description
1 polymer ?
#
loop_
_entity_poly.entity_id
_entity_poly.type
_entity_poly.pdbx_seq_one_letter_code
_entity_poly.pdbx_strand_id
1 'polypeptide(L)'
;MTVKVLEFKRPGDPHSSGEAICAHCKHEWVAVAPAGQRNLECPACSSHRGVFKWPYGPSEGDEGYQCNCGSEGFFIMRRGKQANGAVYCRGCGTEATGWFQ
;
A
#
# COMPACT_ATOMS: atom_id res chain seq x y z
N MET A 1 32.03 27.08 -7.16
CA MET A 1 32.16 25.63 -6.89
C MET A 1 30.76 25.12 -6.57
N THR A 2 30.11 24.43 -7.50
CA THR A 2 28.76 23.90 -7.29
C THR A 2 28.86 22.58 -6.55
N VAL A 3 28.45 22.58 -5.29
CA VAL A 3 28.42 21.35 -4.47
C VAL A 3 27.25 20.51 -4.93
N LYS A 4 27.54 19.35 -5.52
CA LYS A 4 26.53 18.32 -5.79
C LYS A 4 26.32 17.54 -4.50
N VAL A 5 25.26 17.86 -3.76
CA VAL A 5 24.84 17.10 -2.59
C VAL A 5 24.28 15.77 -3.08
N LEU A 6 24.93 14.67 -2.69
CA LEU A 6 24.41 13.32 -2.88
C LEU A 6 23.93 12.83 -1.52
N GLU A 7 22.61 12.66 -1.40
CA GLU A 7 21.97 12.22 -0.16
C GLU A 7 22.19 10.72 0.02
N PHE A 8 22.88 10.32 1.09
CA PHE A 8 23.09 8.93 1.43
C PHE A 8 21.85 8.37 2.13
N LYS A 9 21.16 7.41 1.52
CA LYS A 9 20.12 6.62 2.21
C LYS A 9 20.77 5.92 3.42
N ARG A 10 20.38 6.32 4.64
CA ARG A 10 20.87 5.71 5.87
C ARG A 10 20.27 4.30 5.99
N PRO A 11 21.07 3.27 6.31
CA PRO A 11 20.52 1.92 6.49
C PRO A 11 19.62 1.90 7.72
N GLY A 12 18.32 1.69 7.50
CA GLY A 12 17.29 1.61 8.54
C GLY A 12 16.68 2.98 8.86
N ASP A 13 15.72 3.42 8.05
CA ASP A 13 14.95 4.60 8.39
C ASP A 13 14.16 4.32 9.69
N PRO A 14 14.40 5.09 10.78
CA PRO A 14 13.67 4.91 12.03
C PRO A 14 12.22 5.41 11.93
N HIS A 15 11.81 5.86 10.74
CA HIS A 15 10.51 6.45 10.48
C HIS A 15 9.86 5.79 9.26
N SER A 16 8.57 5.49 9.37
CA SER A 16 7.70 5.21 8.25
C SER A 16 7.14 6.53 7.70
N SER A 17 7.02 6.62 6.39
CA SER A 17 6.35 7.73 5.70
C SER A 17 5.31 7.22 4.71
N GLY A 18 4.25 7.99 4.49
CA GLY A 18 3.20 7.61 3.55
C GLY A 18 1.87 8.31 3.77
N GLU A 19 0.88 7.96 2.95
CA GLU A 19 -0.49 8.46 3.07
C GLU A 19 -1.18 7.95 4.33
N ALA A 20 -1.79 8.86 5.07
CA ALA A 20 -2.54 8.62 6.28
C ALA A 20 -3.98 9.11 6.14
N ILE A 21 -4.89 8.45 6.86
CA ILE A 21 -6.30 8.79 6.92
C ILE A 21 -6.81 8.75 8.36
N CYS A 22 -7.67 9.70 8.73
CA CYS A 22 -8.33 9.71 10.02
C CYS A 22 -9.55 8.78 10.01
N ALA A 23 -9.60 7.79 10.90
CA ALA A 23 -10.77 6.93 11.02
C ALA A 23 -12.04 7.68 11.43
N HIS A 24 -11.90 8.85 12.10
CA HIS A 24 -13.01 9.68 12.58
C HIS A 24 -13.51 10.69 11.54
N CYS A 25 -12.69 11.69 11.16
CA CYS A 25 -13.12 12.76 10.26
C CYS A 25 -12.83 12.52 8.78
N LYS A 26 -12.20 11.38 8.43
CA LYS A 26 -11.81 11.00 7.05
C LYS A 26 -10.83 11.95 6.35
N HIS A 27 -10.23 12.89 7.07
CA HIS A 27 -9.16 13.72 6.53
C HIS A 27 -7.97 12.84 6.11
N GLU A 28 -7.41 13.12 4.93
CA GLU A 28 -6.24 12.45 4.37
C GLU A 28 -5.03 13.40 4.37
N TRP A 29 -3.85 12.91 4.73
CA TRP A 29 -2.61 13.68 4.75
C TRP A 29 -1.39 12.79 4.54
N VAL A 30 -0.21 13.37 4.28
CA VAL A 30 1.06 12.63 4.27
C VAL A 30 1.69 12.71 5.66
N ALA A 31 1.96 11.56 6.26
CA ALA A 31 2.52 11.46 7.61
C ALA A 31 3.95 10.90 7.57
N VAL A 32 4.75 11.32 8.55
CA VAL A 32 6.04 10.72 8.91
C VAL A 32 5.98 10.38 10.39
N ALA A 33 6.23 9.14 10.76
CA ALA A 33 6.14 8.67 12.14
C ALA A 33 7.19 7.61 12.42
N PRO A 34 7.62 7.39 13.67
CA PRO A 34 8.54 6.31 14.00
C PRO A 34 8.07 4.96 13.46
N ALA A 35 9.00 4.13 12.98
CA ALA A 35 8.69 2.82 12.43
C ALA A 35 7.94 1.97 13.48
N GLY A 36 6.79 1.41 13.08
CA GLY A 36 5.91 0.65 13.97
C GLY A 36 4.83 1.47 14.70
N GLN A 37 4.83 2.81 14.57
CA GLN A 37 3.77 3.66 15.10
C GLN A 37 2.43 3.35 14.38
N ARG A 38 1.43 2.88 15.13
CA ARG A 38 0.11 2.49 14.58
C ARG A 38 -0.90 3.63 14.52
N ASN A 39 -0.81 4.55 15.47
CA ASN A 39 -1.75 5.65 15.64
C ASN A 39 -1.06 6.97 15.36
N LEU A 40 -1.68 7.77 14.51
CA LEU A 40 -1.22 9.09 14.11
C LEU A 40 -2.19 10.15 14.62
N GLU A 41 -1.67 11.31 14.99
CA GLU A 41 -2.49 12.47 15.29
C GLU A 41 -3.03 13.07 13.99
N CYS A 42 -4.34 13.29 13.93
CA CYS A 42 -4.97 13.90 12.78
C CYS A 42 -4.84 15.44 12.84
N PRO A 43 -4.27 16.10 11.83
CA PRO A 43 -4.11 17.56 11.84
C PRO A 43 -5.44 18.33 11.76
N ALA A 44 -6.52 17.69 11.31
CA ALA A 44 -7.83 18.34 11.16
C ALA A 44 -8.72 18.28 12.41
N CYS A 45 -8.60 17.23 13.23
CA CYS A 45 -9.46 17.04 14.41
C CYS A 45 -8.70 16.72 15.71
N SER A 46 -7.37 16.74 15.66
CA SER A 46 -6.46 16.45 16.78
C SER A 46 -6.67 15.10 17.46
N SER A 47 -7.40 14.18 16.82
CA SER A 47 -7.60 12.83 17.36
C SER A 47 -6.44 11.91 17.00
N HIS A 48 -6.06 11.01 17.91
CA HIS A 48 -5.03 9.97 17.69
C HIS A 48 -5.59 8.74 16.94
N ARG A 49 -6.56 8.96 16.04
CA ARG A 49 -7.23 7.92 15.25
C ARG A 49 -6.79 7.93 13.78
N GLY A 50 -5.68 8.63 13.48
CA GLY A 50 -5.02 8.52 12.20
C GLY A 50 -4.33 7.18 12.05
N VAL A 51 -4.38 6.62 10.85
CA VAL A 51 -3.65 5.39 10.46
C VAL A 51 -3.06 5.59 9.08
N PHE A 52 -1.96 4.90 8.75
CA PHE A 52 -1.52 4.80 7.37
C PHE A 52 -2.59 4.06 6.54
N LYS A 53 -2.93 4.62 5.37
CA LYS A 53 -4.01 4.12 4.51
C LYS A 53 -3.65 2.76 3.87
N TRP A 54 -2.38 2.61 3.51
CA TRP A 54 -1.81 1.43 2.84
C TRP A 54 -0.45 1.08 3.43
N PRO A 55 -0.38 0.59 4.69
CA PRO A 55 0.90 0.39 5.39
C PRO A 55 1.79 -0.67 4.75
N TYR A 56 1.24 -1.49 3.86
CA TYR A 56 1.94 -2.53 3.11
C TYR A 56 1.47 -2.47 1.67
N GLY A 57 2.42 -2.45 0.73
CA GLY A 57 2.15 -2.38 -0.70
C GLY A 57 3.42 -2.61 -1.50
N PRO A 58 3.33 -2.55 -2.84
CA PRO A 58 4.48 -2.58 -3.74
C PRO A 58 5.44 -1.42 -3.42
N SER A 59 6.73 -1.62 -3.70
CA SER A 59 7.75 -0.57 -3.58
C SER A 59 7.58 0.49 -4.68
N GLU A 60 8.18 1.66 -4.50
CA GLU A 60 8.27 2.64 -5.59
C GLU A 60 8.93 2.00 -6.83
N GLY A 61 8.21 1.97 -7.94
CA GLY A 61 8.64 1.39 -9.21
C GLY A 61 8.15 -0.04 -9.47
N ASP A 62 7.52 -0.70 -8.50
CA ASP A 62 6.88 -2.00 -8.73
C ASP A 62 5.59 -1.84 -9.53
N GLU A 63 5.37 -2.73 -10.49
CA GLU A 63 4.14 -2.76 -11.29
C GLU A 63 3.10 -3.67 -10.63
N GLY A 64 1.90 -3.13 -10.40
CA GLY A 64 0.74 -3.88 -9.94
C GLY A 64 -0.09 -4.42 -11.12
N TYR A 65 -0.75 -5.55 -10.91
CA TYR A 65 -1.74 -6.03 -11.87
C TYR A 65 -3.06 -5.28 -11.71
N GLN A 66 -3.61 -4.78 -12.82
CA GLN A 66 -4.94 -4.21 -12.87
C GLN A 66 -5.82 -5.05 -13.80
N CYS A 67 -7.01 -5.41 -13.33
CA CYS A 67 -8.00 -6.07 -14.19
C CYS A 67 -8.54 -5.07 -15.22
N ASN A 68 -9.01 -5.55 -16.38
CA ASN A 68 -9.67 -4.71 -17.39
C ASN A 68 -10.92 -3.96 -16.87
N CYS A 69 -11.47 -4.36 -15.72
CA CYS A 69 -12.55 -3.63 -15.05
C CYS A 69 -12.06 -2.48 -14.15
N GLY A 70 -10.76 -2.24 -14.06
CA GLY A 70 -10.12 -1.22 -13.23
C GLY A 70 -9.78 -1.63 -11.80
N SER A 71 -10.20 -2.84 -11.37
CA SER A 71 -9.90 -3.34 -10.01
C SER A 71 -8.47 -3.87 -9.89
N GLU A 72 -7.78 -3.46 -8.84
CA GLU A 72 -6.47 -3.98 -8.41
C GLU A 72 -6.58 -5.05 -7.32
N GLY A 73 -7.80 -5.32 -6.82
CA GLY A 73 -8.05 -6.33 -5.80
C GLY A 73 -8.31 -7.72 -6.39
N PHE A 74 -7.60 -8.74 -5.88
CA PHE A 74 -7.71 -10.14 -6.31
C PHE A 74 -7.88 -11.12 -5.15
N PHE A 75 -8.62 -12.20 -5.40
CA PHE A 75 -8.64 -13.39 -4.55
C PHE A 75 -7.70 -14.44 -5.12
N ILE A 76 -6.82 -15.00 -4.27
CA ILE A 76 -6.01 -16.18 -4.60
C ILE A 76 -6.63 -17.38 -3.89
N MET A 77 -7.12 -18.35 -4.65
CA MET A 77 -7.88 -19.49 -4.14
C MET A 77 -7.35 -20.82 -4.69
N ARG A 78 -7.56 -21.91 -3.97
CA ARG A 78 -7.40 -23.27 -4.54
C ARG A 78 -8.75 -23.76 -5.04
N ARG A 79 -8.80 -24.31 -6.26
CA ARG A 79 -10.01 -24.96 -6.78
C ARG A 79 -9.73 -26.44 -7.02
N GLY A 80 -10.45 -27.30 -6.29
CA GLY A 80 -10.34 -28.75 -6.42
C GLY A 80 -8.90 -29.26 -6.22
N LYS A 81 -8.40 -30.06 -7.17
CA LYS A 81 -7.05 -30.66 -7.14
C LYS A 81 -6.01 -29.87 -7.95
N GLN A 82 -6.27 -28.61 -8.31
CA GLN A 82 -5.31 -27.81 -9.07
C GLN A 82 -3.99 -27.64 -8.29
N ALA A 83 -2.87 -27.80 -9.00
CA ALA A 83 -1.54 -27.60 -8.44
C ALA A 83 -1.27 -26.11 -8.14
N ASN A 84 -1.83 -25.21 -8.95
CA ASN A 84 -1.65 -23.76 -8.86
C ASN A 84 -2.89 -23.07 -8.27
N GLY A 85 -2.69 -21.90 -7.66
CA GLY A 85 -3.79 -21.06 -7.19
C GLY A 85 -4.52 -20.38 -8.36
N ALA A 86 -5.84 -20.42 -8.34
CA ALA A 86 -6.68 -19.65 -9.25
C ALA A 86 -6.87 -18.23 -8.70
N VAL A 87 -6.71 -17.23 -9.57
CA VAL A 87 -6.83 -15.83 -9.19
C VAL A 87 -8.07 -15.22 -9.81
N TYR A 88 -8.90 -14.57 -9.01
CA TYR A 88 -10.14 -13.96 -9.47
C TYR A 88 -10.20 -12.49 -9.08
N CYS A 89 -10.67 -11.66 -10.00
CA CYS A 89 -10.89 -10.24 -9.74
C CYS A 89 -11.99 -10.03 -8.70
N ARG A 90 -11.72 -9.25 -7.65
CA ARG A 90 -12.72 -8.90 -6.64
C ARG A 90 -13.80 -7.95 -7.16
N GLY A 91 -13.50 -7.18 -8.21
CA GLY A 91 -14.43 -6.24 -8.83
C GLY A 91 -15.46 -6.91 -9.74
N CYS A 92 -15.01 -7.71 -10.71
CA CYS A 92 -15.89 -8.30 -11.73
C CYS A 92 -16.07 -9.83 -11.64
N GLY A 93 -15.30 -10.53 -10.82
CA GLY A 93 -15.37 -11.98 -10.69
C GLY A 93 -14.72 -12.78 -11.83
N THR A 94 -14.10 -12.11 -12.81
CA THR A 94 -13.39 -12.80 -13.90
C THR A 94 -12.09 -13.42 -13.40
N GLU A 95 -11.78 -14.62 -13.88
CA GLU A 95 -10.50 -15.29 -13.62
C GLU A 95 -9.36 -14.54 -14.32
N ALA A 96 -8.33 -14.24 -13.55
CA ALA A 96 -7.09 -13.64 -14.00
C ALA A 96 -6.18 -14.72 -14.60
N THR A 97 -6.41 -15.04 -15.87
CA THR A 97 -5.60 -16.01 -16.61
C THR A 97 -4.38 -15.34 -17.24
N GLY A 98 -3.20 -15.96 -17.15
CA GLY A 98 -1.99 -15.51 -17.84
C GLY A 98 -1.09 -14.54 -17.08
N TRP A 99 -1.32 -14.29 -15.79
CA TRP A 99 -0.51 -13.35 -14.97
C TRP A 99 0.71 -13.99 -14.30
N PHE A 100 0.80 -15.31 -14.29
CA PHE A 100 1.92 -16.07 -13.72
C PHE A 100 2.61 -16.95 -14.77
N GLN A 101 2.59 -16.56 -16.04
CA GLN A 101 3.40 -17.23 -17.06
C GLN A 101 4.88 -16.86 -16.90
#